data_AF-A0A7S0MDM5-F1
#
_entry.id   AF-A0A7S0MDM5-F1
#
_cell.length_a   1.000
_cell.length_b   1.000
_cell.length_c   1.000
_cell.angle_alpha   90.00
_cell.angle_beta   90.00
_cell.angle_gamma   90.00
#
_symmetry.space_group_name_H-M   'P 1'
#
loop_
_entity.id
_entity.type
_entity.pdbx_description
1 polymer ?
#
loop_
_entity_poly.entity_id
_entity_poly.type
_entity_poly.pdbx_seq_one_letter_code
_entity_poly.pdbx_strand_id
1 'polypeptide(L)'
;GGLRIALAVESFIYFANIRPDYKWGYFAGTLVYAYTKPERADHCVVFFDTQGGATHVKHVRKLALIRACGEYCVLLTRTDDPGQHILILCNAIGAPVDSKYIGIEPLTLCMTRTHIVAASADVICVWQYSSKVSKLTSIDSGGDGVAHKRRDGKEAVWHVDEMPPAASAGGGGFDRLRQQPRGRTADAIACVCASDSMLIVGRESGTLQRYSLPHIALERKYVLRCCPQLMELNCTSTRLAIIDLGGVMTLFDLEAGRGQPGSESGIPPGEHLALERRDAWDLRWADDNPDLLAMMEKSRMYIFRGLSPEEPVLSSGYLCSFSNLSITAVLLDEVYAYPDKPDLEIMVSFETKSLRDSRDMIKLGISDATQFVEDNPHPRLWRLLSESALERLDFPTAEKAFVRIGDYYGIQLVKRLVHLGDKEKQRAEVAVYFKRLDEAERIYKDLDRLPPPPPPPPPLSPP
;
A
#
# COMPACT_ATOMS: atom_id res chain seq x y z
N GLY A 1 -11.60 -5.79 -19.70
CA GLY A 1 -11.69 -4.69 -20.68
C GLY A 1 -12.95 -3.89 -20.43
N GLY A 2 -12.82 -2.57 -20.20
CA GLY A 2 -13.93 -1.68 -19.84
C GLY A 2 -15.03 -1.54 -20.91
N LEU A 3 -16.14 -0.93 -20.51
CA LEU A 3 -17.30 -0.70 -21.36
C LEU A 3 -16.91 0.30 -22.46
N ARG A 4 -17.02 -0.11 -23.73
CA ARG A 4 -16.81 0.78 -24.88
C ARG A 4 -18.14 1.30 -25.37
N ILE A 5 -18.31 2.61 -25.35
CA ILE A 5 -19.47 3.29 -25.93
C ILE A 5 -19.05 3.90 -27.26
N ALA A 6 -19.83 3.62 -28.30
CA ALA A 6 -19.80 4.38 -29.54
C ALA A 6 -21.04 5.27 -29.58
N LEU A 7 -20.85 6.59 -29.68
CA LEU A 7 -21.92 7.57 -29.78
C LEU A 7 -21.83 8.26 -31.14
N ALA A 8 -22.86 8.11 -31.98
CA ALA A 8 -22.97 8.86 -33.22
C ALA A 8 -23.75 10.17 -32.95
N VAL A 9 -23.15 11.32 -33.25
CA VAL A 9 -23.79 12.64 -33.18
C VAL A 9 -23.56 13.34 -34.51
N GLU A 10 -24.64 13.56 -35.27
CA GLU A 10 -24.62 14.08 -36.63
C GLU A 10 -23.68 13.28 -37.55
N SER A 11 -22.56 13.89 -37.98
CA SER A 11 -21.55 13.31 -38.87
C SER A 11 -20.33 12.74 -38.14
N PHE A 12 -20.31 12.77 -36.79
CA PHE A 12 -19.21 12.28 -35.96
C PHE A 12 -19.57 10.99 -35.23
N ILE A 13 -18.59 10.10 -35.07
CA ILE A 13 -18.67 8.93 -34.20
C ILE A 13 -17.62 9.11 -33.10
N TYR A 14 -18.08 9.20 -31.86
CA TYR A 14 -17.25 9.26 -30.66
C TYR A 14 -17.09 7.88 -30.07
N PHE A 15 -15.87 7.53 -29.66
CA PHE A 15 -15.60 6.32 -28.89
C PHE A 15 -15.18 6.73 -27.48
N ALA A 16 -15.87 6.20 -26.47
CA ALA A 16 -15.53 6.38 -25.07
C ALA A 16 -15.25 5.02 -24.42
N ASN A 17 -14.17 4.93 -23.66
CA ASN A 17 -13.92 3.80 -22.78
C ASN A 17 -14.34 4.20 -21.37
N ILE A 18 -15.38 3.56 -20.86
CA ILE A 18 -15.87 3.76 -19.50
C ILE A 18 -15.27 2.67 -18.61
N ARG A 19 -14.60 3.10 -17.54
CA ARG A 19 -14.21 2.23 -16.45
C ARG A 19 -15.26 2.32 -15.34
N PRO A 20 -15.86 1.19 -14.93
CA PRO A 20 -16.76 1.19 -13.80
C PRO A 20 -16.03 1.56 -12.50
N ASP A 21 -16.72 2.33 -11.65
CA ASP A 21 -16.31 2.57 -10.26
C ASP A 21 -16.71 1.36 -9.41
N TYR A 22 -15.88 0.31 -9.46
CA TYR A 22 -16.10 -0.91 -8.71
C TYR A 22 -15.96 -0.66 -7.21
N LYS A 23 -16.79 -1.31 -6.39
CA LYS A 23 -16.63 -1.29 -4.93
C LYS A 23 -15.67 -2.39 -4.54
N TRP A 24 -14.41 -2.04 -4.27
CA TRP A 24 -13.36 -3.02 -3.96
C TRP A 24 -12.25 -2.45 -3.07
N GLY A 25 -11.35 -3.33 -2.63
CA GLY A 25 -10.09 -3.01 -1.98
C GLY A 25 -9.20 -4.25 -1.86
N TYR A 26 -7.93 -4.06 -1.55
CA TYR A 26 -6.98 -5.14 -1.31
C TYR A 26 -6.18 -4.87 -0.04
N PHE A 27 -6.07 -5.88 0.83
CA PHE A 27 -5.39 -5.77 2.12
C PHE A 27 -5.02 -7.16 2.65
N ALA A 28 -3.91 -7.28 3.38
CA ALA A 28 -3.47 -8.54 4.01
C ALA A 28 -3.61 -9.82 3.13
N GLY A 29 -3.28 -9.74 1.84
CA GLY A 29 -3.41 -10.88 0.92
C GLY A 29 -4.86 -11.27 0.58
N THR A 30 -5.81 -10.35 0.82
CA THR A 30 -7.23 -10.55 0.58
C THR A 30 -7.76 -9.48 -0.36
N LEU A 31 -8.40 -9.92 -1.45
CA LEU A 31 -9.19 -9.08 -2.32
C LEU A 31 -10.62 -9.01 -1.78
N VAL A 32 -11.10 -7.80 -1.48
CA VAL A 32 -12.51 -7.57 -1.13
C VAL A 32 -13.21 -6.83 -2.27
N TYR A 33 -14.37 -7.33 -2.70
CA TYR A 33 -15.16 -6.68 -3.75
C TYR A 33 -16.65 -6.94 -3.53
N ALA A 34 -17.50 -6.10 -4.14
CA ALA A 34 -18.94 -6.23 -4.01
C ALA A 34 -19.67 -6.22 -5.36
N TYR A 35 -20.60 -7.15 -5.52
CA TYR A 35 -21.48 -7.24 -6.68
C TYR A 35 -22.93 -7.46 -6.22
N THR A 36 -23.89 -7.30 -7.14
CA THR A 36 -25.31 -7.52 -6.87
C THR A 36 -25.81 -8.63 -7.77
N LYS A 37 -26.61 -9.55 -7.22
CA LYS A 37 -27.32 -10.56 -8.02
C LYS A 37 -28.69 -10.04 -8.43
N PRO A 38 -29.19 -10.33 -9.64
CA PRO A 38 -30.52 -9.89 -10.07
C PRO A 38 -31.63 -10.27 -9.09
N GLU A 39 -31.49 -11.40 -8.38
CA GLU A 39 -32.49 -11.92 -7.46
C GLU A 39 -32.45 -11.30 -6.06
N ARG A 40 -31.47 -10.43 -5.76
CA ARG A 40 -31.29 -9.84 -4.41
C ARG A 40 -31.01 -8.35 -4.49
N ALA A 41 -31.66 -7.59 -3.62
CA ALA A 41 -31.35 -6.17 -3.43
C ALA A 41 -30.03 -5.95 -2.67
N ASP A 42 -29.58 -6.93 -1.90
CA ASP A 42 -28.39 -6.84 -1.05
C ASP A 42 -27.12 -7.08 -1.88
N HIS A 43 -26.03 -6.37 -1.57
CA HIS A 43 -24.74 -6.63 -2.16
C HIS A 43 -24.13 -7.91 -1.60
N CYS A 44 -23.56 -8.74 -2.46
CA CYS A 44 -22.65 -9.81 -2.08
C CYS A 44 -21.24 -9.21 -1.98
N VAL A 45 -20.72 -9.09 -0.76
CA VAL A 45 -19.35 -8.67 -0.48
C VAL A 45 -18.50 -9.91 -0.30
N VAL A 46 -17.56 -10.12 -1.22
CA VAL A 46 -16.66 -11.28 -1.26
C VAL A 46 -15.32 -10.89 -0.67
N PHE A 47 -14.79 -11.75 0.20
CA PHE A 47 -13.44 -11.70 0.75
C PHE A 47 -12.70 -12.91 0.21
N PHE A 48 -11.80 -12.67 -0.75
CA PHE A 48 -11.06 -13.69 -1.46
C PHE A 48 -9.60 -13.69 -1.02
N ASP A 49 -9.15 -14.77 -0.39
CA ASP A 49 -7.75 -15.01 -0.05
C ASP A 49 -6.96 -15.30 -1.32
N THR A 50 -6.10 -14.37 -1.71
CA THR A 50 -5.34 -14.44 -2.96
C THR A 50 -4.09 -15.31 -2.85
N GLN A 51 -3.86 -15.96 -1.71
CA GLN A 51 -2.78 -16.93 -1.51
C GLN A 51 -3.33 -18.35 -1.43
N GLY A 52 -4.37 -18.56 -0.63
CA GLY A 52 -4.99 -19.87 -0.42
C GLY A 52 -6.17 -20.18 -1.35
N GLY A 53 -6.75 -19.19 -2.03
CA GLY A 53 -7.93 -19.34 -2.87
C GLY A 53 -9.25 -19.48 -2.10
N ALA A 54 -9.23 -19.34 -0.77
CA ALA A 54 -10.42 -19.42 0.05
C ALA A 54 -11.32 -18.18 -0.13
N THR A 55 -12.63 -18.37 -0.07
CA THR A 55 -13.61 -17.28 -0.26
C THR A 55 -14.62 -17.23 0.87
N HIS A 56 -14.87 -16.03 1.39
CA HIS A 56 -15.94 -15.75 2.36
C HIS A 56 -16.89 -14.69 1.81
N VAL A 57 -18.20 -14.94 1.86
CA VAL A 57 -19.22 -14.03 1.31
C VAL A 57 -20.10 -13.48 2.42
N LYS A 58 -20.35 -12.17 2.38
CA LYS A 58 -21.30 -11.46 3.25
C LYS A 58 -22.36 -10.76 2.43
N HIS A 59 -23.58 -10.73 2.96
CA HIS A 59 -24.66 -9.95 2.36
C HIS A 59 -24.79 -8.62 3.10
N VAL A 60 -24.69 -7.53 2.37
CA VAL A 60 -24.65 -6.17 2.93
C VAL A 60 -25.66 -5.29 2.20
N ARG A 61 -26.62 -4.77 2.95
CA ARG A 61 -27.64 -3.85 2.44
C ARG A 61 -27.05 -2.46 2.24
N LYS A 62 -27.49 -1.81 1.15
CA LYS A 62 -27.19 -0.39 0.86
C LYS A 62 -25.69 -0.03 1.03
N LEU A 63 -24.81 -0.91 0.55
CA LEU A 63 -23.37 -0.68 0.55
C LEU A 63 -23.04 0.51 -0.36
N ALA A 64 -22.37 1.52 0.20
CA ALA A 64 -21.98 2.73 -0.51
C ALA A 64 -20.51 2.65 -0.97
N LEU A 65 -19.57 2.38 -0.07
CA LEU A 65 -18.13 2.38 -0.36
C LEU A 65 -17.41 1.22 0.33
N ILE A 66 -16.28 0.81 -0.26
CA ILE A 66 -15.29 -0.08 0.33
C ILE A 66 -13.93 0.63 0.29
N ARG A 67 -13.18 0.58 1.39
CA ARG A 67 -11.76 0.98 1.44
C ARG A 67 -10.99 -0.03 2.25
N ALA A 68 -9.70 -0.18 1.96
CA ALA A 68 -8.84 -1.14 2.65
C ALA A 68 -7.45 -0.56 2.90
N CYS A 69 -6.85 -0.89 4.04
CA CYS A 69 -5.49 -0.51 4.40
C CYS A 69 -4.96 -1.43 5.50
N GLY A 70 -3.70 -1.86 5.39
CA GLY A 70 -3.05 -2.73 6.36
C GLY A 70 -3.78 -4.07 6.49
N GLU A 71 -4.33 -4.31 7.67
CA GLU A 71 -4.95 -5.60 8.06
C GLU A 71 -6.48 -5.60 7.97
N TYR A 72 -7.08 -4.48 7.56
CA TYR A 72 -8.53 -4.31 7.61
C TYR A 72 -9.08 -3.65 6.33
N CYS A 73 -10.37 -3.87 6.13
CA CYS A 73 -11.19 -3.04 5.25
C CYS A 73 -12.33 -2.40 6.03
N VAL A 74 -12.87 -1.30 5.50
CA VAL A 74 -14.09 -0.67 5.99
C VAL A 74 -15.19 -0.76 4.93
N LEU A 75 -16.37 -1.18 5.36
CA LEU A 75 -17.60 -1.14 4.57
C LEU A 75 -18.44 0.05 5.05
N LEU A 76 -18.71 1.00 4.15
CA LEU A 76 -19.66 2.08 4.42
C LEU A 76 -21.03 1.66 3.93
N THR A 77 -22.03 1.66 4.80
CA THR A 77 -23.41 1.29 4.46
C THR A 77 -24.38 2.36 4.90
N ARG A 78 -25.41 2.61 4.09
CA ARG A 78 -26.51 3.52 4.46
C ARG A 78 -27.50 2.78 5.35
N THR A 79 -27.94 3.43 6.42
CA THR A 79 -28.93 2.85 7.34
C THR A 79 -30.37 3.07 6.82
N ASP A 80 -31.35 2.63 7.58
CA ASP A 80 -32.75 2.97 7.33
C ASP A 80 -33.12 4.36 7.88
N ASP A 81 -32.32 4.88 8.82
CA ASP A 81 -32.48 6.22 9.37
C ASP A 81 -31.93 7.28 8.39
N PRO A 82 -32.75 8.28 7.98
CA PRO A 82 -32.31 9.31 7.05
C PRO A 82 -31.07 10.06 7.54
N GLY A 83 -30.08 10.20 6.66
CA GLY A 83 -28.83 10.91 6.95
C GLY A 83 -27.87 10.19 7.89
N GLN A 84 -28.14 8.93 8.26
CA GLN A 84 -27.25 8.11 9.07
C GLN A 84 -26.61 6.99 8.24
N HIS A 85 -25.31 6.82 8.41
CA HIS A 85 -24.52 5.76 7.80
C HIS A 85 -23.75 5.01 8.90
N ILE A 86 -23.27 3.81 8.58
CA ILE A 86 -22.42 3.03 9.47
C ILE A 86 -21.15 2.59 8.74
N LEU A 87 -20.02 2.80 9.41
CA LEU A 87 -18.71 2.29 9.07
C LEU A 87 -18.53 0.94 9.77
N ILE A 88 -18.27 -0.13 9.00
CA ILE A 88 -18.07 -1.48 9.54
C ILE A 88 -16.65 -1.91 9.20
N LEU A 89 -15.76 -1.93 10.19
CA LEU A 89 -14.40 -2.41 10.05
C LEU A 89 -14.41 -3.95 10.04
N CYS A 90 -13.82 -4.58 9.03
CA CYS A 90 -13.75 -6.02 8.86
C CYS A 90 -12.30 -6.49 8.73
N ASN A 91 -12.02 -7.71 9.19
CA ASN A 91 -10.76 -8.41 8.92
C ASN A 91 -10.79 -9.16 7.57
N ALA A 92 -9.71 -9.87 7.24
CA ALA A 92 -9.51 -10.61 5.99
C ALA A 92 -10.59 -11.67 5.70
N ILE A 93 -11.27 -12.22 6.70
CA ILE A 93 -12.36 -13.19 6.51
C ILE A 93 -13.76 -12.54 6.56
N GLY A 94 -13.81 -11.21 6.55
CA GLY A 94 -15.04 -10.43 6.63
C GLY A 94 -15.68 -10.36 8.02
N ALA A 95 -15.05 -10.88 9.08
CA ALA A 95 -15.62 -10.75 10.42
C ALA A 95 -15.56 -9.28 10.88
N PRO A 96 -16.68 -8.70 11.38
CA PRO A 96 -16.69 -7.33 11.86
C PRO A 96 -15.84 -7.22 13.14
N VAL A 97 -14.89 -6.30 13.13
CA VAL A 97 -13.96 -6.02 14.23
C VAL A 97 -14.48 -4.88 15.09
N ASP A 98 -14.95 -3.81 14.44
CA ASP A 98 -15.49 -2.61 15.10
C ASP A 98 -16.49 -1.92 14.16
N SER A 99 -17.34 -1.05 14.69
CA SER A 99 -18.33 -0.32 13.89
C SER A 99 -18.69 1.02 14.49
N LYS A 100 -18.91 2.03 13.63
CA LYS A 100 -19.25 3.39 14.04
C LYS A 100 -20.38 3.95 13.20
N TYR A 101 -21.44 4.44 13.85
CA TYR A 101 -22.48 5.22 13.20
C TYR A 101 -21.99 6.65 12.99
N ILE A 102 -22.25 7.21 11.81
CA ILE A 102 -21.88 8.57 11.43
C ILE A 102 -23.12 9.33 10.92
N GLY A 103 -23.21 10.61 11.30
CA GLY A 103 -24.35 11.48 10.98
C GLY A 103 -24.13 12.36 9.75
N ILE A 104 -23.44 11.84 8.74
CA ILE A 104 -23.18 12.49 7.44
C ILE A 104 -23.38 11.48 6.32
N GLU A 105 -23.58 11.96 5.09
CA GLU A 105 -23.46 11.17 3.86
C GLU A 105 -22.05 11.34 3.30
N PRO A 106 -21.15 10.33 3.45
CA PRO A 106 -19.80 10.45 2.94
C PRO A 106 -19.78 10.33 1.42
N LEU A 107 -19.14 11.30 0.78
CA LEU A 107 -18.81 11.28 -0.65
C LEU A 107 -17.43 10.65 -0.87
N THR A 108 -16.53 10.80 0.10
CA THR A 108 -15.18 10.24 0.05
C THR A 108 -14.83 9.56 1.36
N LEU A 109 -14.00 8.54 1.25
CA LEU A 109 -13.59 7.67 2.34
C LEU A 109 -12.13 7.27 2.12
N CYS A 110 -11.30 7.38 3.15
CA CYS A 110 -9.97 6.80 3.19
C CYS A 110 -9.71 6.17 4.56
N MET A 111 -8.67 5.35 4.66
CA MET A 111 -8.28 4.73 5.93
C MET A 111 -6.78 4.53 6.01
N THR A 112 -6.28 4.54 7.23
CA THR A 112 -4.89 4.25 7.60
C THR A 112 -4.85 2.98 8.44
N ARG A 113 -3.71 2.63 9.03
CA ARG A 113 -3.61 1.47 9.94
C ARG A 113 -4.37 1.65 11.25
N THR A 114 -4.80 2.88 11.56
CA THR A 114 -5.37 3.26 12.86
C THR A 114 -6.61 4.15 12.78
N HIS A 115 -6.85 4.82 11.66
CA HIS A 115 -7.95 5.77 11.49
C HIS A 115 -8.76 5.49 10.24
N ILE A 116 -10.05 5.81 10.29
CA ILE A 116 -10.94 5.93 9.13
C ILE A 116 -11.35 7.39 9.01
N VAL A 117 -11.28 7.94 7.81
CA VAL A 117 -11.71 9.30 7.51
C VAL A 117 -12.85 9.25 6.51
N ALA A 118 -14.03 9.72 6.92
CA ALA A 118 -15.21 9.88 6.09
C ALA A 118 -15.48 11.37 5.91
N ALA A 119 -15.67 11.82 4.67
CA ALA A 119 -16.00 13.22 4.40
C ALA A 119 -17.19 13.34 3.44
N SER A 120 -18.04 14.30 3.76
CA SER A 120 -19.13 14.80 2.90
C SER A 120 -18.63 16.03 2.12
N ALA A 121 -19.52 16.84 1.54
CA ALA A 121 -19.11 18.07 0.84
C ALA A 121 -18.50 19.12 1.78
N ASP A 122 -18.86 19.12 3.06
CA ASP A 122 -18.54 20.21 4.01
C ASP A 122 -18.08 19.71 5.39
N VAL A 123 -18.32 18.45 5.74
CA VAL A 123 -17.96 17.87 7.03
C VAL A 123 -16.94 16.76 6.88
N ILE A 124 -15.94 16.77 7.78
CA ILE A 124 -14.93 15.72 7.93
C ILE A 124 -15.19 14.98 9.24
N CYS A 125 -15.13 13.65 9.20
CA CYS A 125 -15.22 12.76 10.35
C CYS A 125 -13.99 11.85 10.38
N VAL A 126 -13.18 11.95 11.43
CA VAL A 126 -12.04 11.08 11.69
C VAL A 126 -12.38 10.18 12.87
N TRP A 127 -12.33 8.87 12.65
CA TRP A 127 -12.57 7.86 13.67
C TRP A 127 -11.32 7.01 13.87
N GLN A 128 -10.77 7.02 15.08
CA GLN A 128 -9.68 6.13 15.49
C GLN A 128 -10.27 4.82 16.02
N TYR A 129 -10.08 3.72 15.30
CA TYR A 129 -10.59 2.41 15.72
C TYR A 129 -9.61 1.70 16.67
N SER A 130 -10.14 0.88 17.58
CA SER A 130 -9.30 0.14 18.54
C SER A 130 -8.69 -1.10 17.88
N SER A 131 -7.49 -0.96 17.31
CA SER A 131 -6.68 -2.12 16.90
C SER A 131 -6.09 -2.83 18.14
N LYS A 132 -5.75 -4.13 18.04
CA LYS A 132 -5.00 -4.85 19.10
C LYS A 132 -3.73 -4.09 19.54
N VAL A 133 -3.14 -3.30 18.65
CA VAL A 133 -1.97 -2.43 18.90
C VAL A 133 -2.30 -1.27 19.87
N SER A 134 -3.50 -0.69 19.81
CA SER A 134 -3.93 0.41 20.70
C SER A 134 -4.02 0.02 22.19
N LYS A 135 -4.08 -1.29 22.47
CA LYS A 135 -4.09 -1.83 23.84
C LYS A 135 -2.71 -1.87 24.49
N LEU A 136 -1.61 -1.80 23.73
CA LEU A 136 -0.25 -1.78 24.29
C LEU A 136 0.26 -0.37 24.60
N THR A 137 -0.25 0.65 23.92
CA THR A 137 0.22 2.04 24.05
C THR A 137 -0.64 2.90 24.98
N SER A 138 -1.75 2.35 25.51
CA SER A 138 -2.57 3.03 26.51
C SER A 138 -2.04 2.72 27.92
N ILE A 139 -1.18 3.62 28.43
CA ILE A 139 -0.96 3.74 29.87
C ILE A 139 -2.23 4.40 30.44
N ASP A 140 -3.26 3.60 30.69
CA ASP A 140 -4.42 4.04 31.46
C ASP A 140 -4.14 3.76 32.94
N SER A 141 -3.66 4.80 33.62
CA SER A 141 -3.78 4.95 35.07
C SER A 141 -5.27 4.99 35.43
N GLY A 142 -5.77 3.97 36.11
CA GLY A 142 -7.11 3.97 36.68
C GLY A 142 -7.73 2.59 36.74
N GLY A 143 -7.54 1.91 37.88
CA GLY A 143 -8.37 0.76 38.24
C GLY A 143 -9.78 1.24 38.58
N ASP A 144 -10.79 0.63 37.97
CA ASP A 144 -11.87 -0.03 38.69
C ASP A 144 -12.76 -0.81 37.71
N GLY A 145 -13.34 -1.89 38.21
CA GLY A 145 -14.14 -2.82 37.44
C GLY A 145 -15.52 -2.30 37.01
N VAL A 146 -16.14 -3.11 36.15
CA VAL A 146 -17.58 -3.13 35.79
C VAL A 146 -18.03 -2.12 34.72
N ALA A 147 -17.96 -2.54 33.45
CA ALA A 147 -19.03 -2.55 32.44
C ALA A 147 -18.42 -2.58 31.03
N HIS A 148 -18.81 -3.56 30.20
CA HIS A 148 -18.54 -3.57 28.75
C HIS A 148 -19.33 -2.47 28.01
N LYS A 149 -19.11 -1.20 28.34
CA LYS A 149 -19.35 -0.13 27.37
C LYS A 149 -18.24 -0.23 26.35
N ARG A 150 -18.59 -0.65 25.12
CA ARG A 150 -17.71 -0.50 23.95
C ARG A 150 -17.24 0.96 23.97
N ARG A 151 -15.95 1.19 24.25
CA ARG A 151 -15.37 2.53 24.17
C ARG A 151 -15.50 2.93 22.70
N ASP A 152 -16.48 3.77 22.38
CA ASP A 152 -16.53 4.45 21.10
C ASP A 152 -15.13 5.02 20.86
N GLY A 153 -14.45 4.56 19.81
CA GLY A 153 -13.11 5.02 19.46
C GLY A 153 -13.05 6.55 19.39
N LYS A 154 -11.85 7.12 19.61
CA LYS A 154 -11.69 8.58 19.62
C LYS A 154 -12.14 9.14 18.28
N GLU A 155 -13.05 10.11 18.33
CA GLU A 155 -13.70 10.69 17.16
C GLU A 155 -13.50 12.20 17.15
N ALA A 156 -13.23 12.74 15.98
CA ALA A 156 -13.26 14.16 15.70
C ALA A 156 -14.13 14.43 14.48
N VAL A 157 -15.02 15.41 14.60
CA VAL A 157 -15.91 15.83 13.53
C VAL A 157 -15.92 17.35 13.49
N TRP A 158 -15.75 17.94 12.31
CA TRP A 158 -15.77 19.39 12.13
C TRP A 158 -16.25 19.77 10.73
N HIS A 159 -16.72 21.01 10.61
CA HIS A 159 -16.94 21.64 9.32
C HIS A 159 -15.60 22.11 8.75
N VAL A 160 -15.35 21.85 7.48
CA VAL A 160 -14.09 22.08 6.77
C VAL A 160 -13.59 23.54 6.72
N ASP A 161 -14.51 24.50 6.82
CA ASP A 161 -14.17 25.93 6.91
C ASP A 161 -13.81 26.35 8.35
N GLU A 162 -14.03 25.49 9.32
CA GLU A 162 -13.79 25.73 10.74
C GLU A 162 -12.50 25.05 11.21
N MET A 163 -12.02 25.48 12.38
CA MET A 163 -10.88 24.82 13.02
C MET A 163 -11.35 23.46 13.61
N PRO A 164 -10.59 22.38 13.45
CA PRO A 164 -10.91 21.10 14.06
C PRO A 164 -10.99 21.21 15.59
N PRO A 165 -11.82 20.38 16.24
CA PRO A 165 -11.92 20.37 17.69
C PRO A 165 -10.59 19.99 18.32
N ALA A 166 -10.26 20.65 19.45
CA ALA A 166 -9.09 20.27 20.23
C ALA A 166 -9.14 18.79 20.61
N ALA A 167 -8.00 18.10 20.56
CA ALA A 167 -7.89 16.67 20.88
C ALA A 167 -8.36 16.30 22.30
N SER A 168 -8.52 17.27 23.20
CA SER A 168 -9.03 17.16 24.57
C SER A 168 -10.54 17.28 24.70
N ALA A 169 -11.26 17.63 23.62
CA ALA A 169 -12.65 18.04 23.71
C ALA A 169 -13.62 16.90 24.09
N GLY A 170 -13.20 15.63 24.18
CA GLY A 170 -14.10 14.52 24.53
C GLY A 170 -15.14 14.22 23.43
N GLY A 171 -15.78 13.05 23.53
CA GLY A 171 -16.69 12.50 22.52
C GLY A 171 -17.97 13.31 22.25
N GLY A 172 -18.79 12.83 21.30
CA GLY A 172 -20.02 13.52 20.86
C GLY A 172 -19.81 14.46 19.67
N GLY A 173 -18.84 14.17 18.79
CA GLY A 173 -18.48 15.01 17.64
C GLY A 173 -19.70 15.39 16.80
N PHE A 174 -20.49 14.41 16.36
CA PHE A 174 -21.73 14.66 15.60
C PHE A 174 -22.82 15.40 16.38
N ASP A 175 -22.91 15.23 17.70
CA ASP A 175 -23.89 15.94 18.52
C ASP A 175 -23.55 17.44 18.58
N ARG A 176 -22.27 17.78 18.74
CA ARG A 176 -21.80 19.17 18.65
C ARG A 176 -22.04 19.75 17.27
N LEU A 177 -21.72 18.97 16.25
CA LEU A 177 -21.91 19.34 14.85
C LEU A 177 -23.39 19.68 14.58
N ARG A 178 -24.34 18.98 15.21
CA ARG A 178 -25.79 19.23 15.09
C ARG A 178 -26.27 20.47 15.85
N GLN A 179 -25.60 20.82 16.95
CA GLN A 179 -25.97 21.96 17.79
C GLN A 179 -25.49 23.31 17.23
N GLN A 180 -24.49 23.31 16.35
CA GLN A 180 -23.96 24.52 15.72
C GLN A 180 -24.67 24.83 14.39
N PRO A 181 -25.13 26.08 14.16
CA PRO A 181 -25.64 26.49 12.86
C PRO A 181 -24.52 26.38 11.81
N ARG A 182 -24.77 25.65 10.72
CA ARG A 182 -23.79 25.48 9.63
C ARG A 182 -24.12 26.41 8.48
N GLY A 183 -23.12 27.16 8.03
CA GLY A 183 -23.14 27.70 6.68
C GLY A 183 -22.95 26.58 5.66
N ARG A 184 -23.42 26.76 4.43
CA ARG A 184 -22.94 25.94 3.32
C ARG A 184 -21.52 26.37 2.98
N THR A 185 -20.62 25.43 2.73
CA THR A 185 -19.31 25.75 2.15
C THR A 185 -19.48 26.26 0.71
N ALA A 186 -18.67 27.24 0.31
CA ALA A 186 -18.56 27.71 -1.07
C ALA A 186 -17.52 26.94 -1.89
N ASP A 187 -16.76 26.08 -1.23
CA ASP A 187 -15.66 25.29 -1.77
C ASP A 187 -15.86 23.87 -1.23
N ALA A 188 -16.32 22.89 -2.00
CA ALA A 188 -16.62 21.58 -1.43
C ALA A 188 -15.34 20.76 -1.19
N ILE A 189 -15.42 19.76 -0.31
CA ILE A 189 -14.40 18.71 -0.23
C ILE A 189 -14.52 17.86 -1.50
N ALA A 190 -13.45 17.81 -2.29
CA ALA A 190 -13.38 17.01 -3.50
C ALA A 190 -12.87 15.59 -3.20
N CYS A 191 -11.82 15.47 -2.40
CA CYS A 191 -11.25 14.17 -2.01
C CYS A 191 -10.43 14.26 -0.71
N VAL A 192 -10.17 13.11 -0.10
CA VAL A 192 -9.31 12.98 1.09
C VAL A 192 -8.33 11.84 0.90
N CYS A 193 -7.11 11.99 1.43
CA CYS A 193 -6.14 10.91 1.58
C CYS A 193 -5.39 11.07 2.90
N ALA A 194 -4.83 9.98 3.42
CA ALA A 194 -4.14 10.01 4.70
C ALA A 194 -2.98 9.02 4.74
N SER A 195 -1.97 9.35 5.52
CA SER A 195 -0.94 8.43 5.97
C SER A 195 -1.07 8.22 7.49
N ASP A 196 -0.20 7.42 8.10
CA ASP A 196 -0.25 7.23 9.55
C ASP A 196 0.10 8.52 10.34
N SER A 197 0.69 9.54 9.69
CA SER A 197 1.13 10.79 10.32
C SER A 197 0.33 12.03 9.93
N MET A 198 -0.43 12.00 8.83
CA MET A 198 -1.16 13.17 8.35
C MET A 198 -2.43 12.83 7.56
N LEU A 199 -3.39 13.76 7.57
CA LEU A 199 -4.57 13.78 6.72
C LEU A 199 -4.48 14.97 5.77
N ILE A 200 -4.71 14.71 4.48
CA ILE A 200 -4.86 15.73 3.44
C ILE A 200 -6.33 15.79 3.01
N VAL A 201 -6.89 16.99 3.05
CA VAL A 201 -8.23 17.30 2.52
C VAL A 201 -8.06 18.19 1.29
N GLY A 202 -8.49 17.69 0.14
CA GLY A 202 -8.49 18.43 -1.12
C GLY A 202 -9.84 19.03 -1.41
N ARG A 203 -9.83 20.31 -1.81
CA ARG A 203 -11.01 21.13 -2.05
C ARG A 203 -11.22 21.37 -3.54
N GLU A 204 -12.45 21.63 -3.96
CA GLU A 204 -12.77 21.90 -5.37
C GLU A 204 -12.02 23.10 -5.96
N SER A 205 -11.72 24.11 -5.12
CA SER A 205 -10.90 25.27 -5.48
C SER A 205 -9.43 24.95 -5.76
N GLY A 206 -8.97 23.74 -5.46
CA GLY A 206 -7.55 23.38 -5.43
C GLY A 206 -6.87 23.65 -4.08
N THR A 207 -7.58 24.17 -3.08
CA THR A 207 -7.02 24.30 -1.72
C THR A 207 -6.77 22.91 -1.13
N LEU A 208 -5.55 22.66 -0.64
CA LEU A 208 -5.25 21.49 0.20
C LEU A 208 -5.15 21.92 1.65
N GLN A 209 -5.74 21.16 2.57
CA GLN A 209 -5.58 21.33 4.00
C GLN A 209 -4.86 20.11 4.57
N ARG A 210 -3.75 20.34 5.26
CA ARG A 210 -2.91 19.32 5.90
C ARG A 210 -3.16 19.34 7.41
N TYR A 211 -3.59 18.20 7.93
CA TYR A 211 -3.82 17.97 9.35
C TYR A 211 -2.85 16.93 9.89
N SER A 212 -2.37 17.10 11.12
CA SER A 212 -1.57 16.10 11.82
C SER A 212 -2.43 14.91 12.26
N LEU A 213 -1.87 13.71 12.24
CA LEU A 213 -2.47 12.54 12.90
C LEU A 213 -1.53 12.04 14.01
N PRO A 214 -2.06 11.65 15.19
CA PRO A 214 -3.48 11.54 15.54
C PRO A 214 -4.10 12.83 16.12
N HIS A 215 -3.37 13.95 16.14
CA HIS A 215 -3.78 15.15 16.88
C HIS A 215 -4.86 16.00 16.20
N ILE A 216 -5.01 15.88 14.89
CA ILE A 216 -5.98 16.60 14.06
C ILE A 216 -5.79 18.13 14.20
N ALA A 217 -4.53 18.56 14.28
CA ALA A 217 -4.19 19.97 14.21
C ALA A 217 -3.98 20.36 12.76
N LEU A 218 -4.62 21.46 12.30
CA LEU A 218 -4.34 22.03 10.99
C LEU A 218 -2.90 22.56 10.97
N GLU A 219 -2.02 21.88 10.23
CA GLU A 219 -0.61 22.26 10.13
C GLU A 219 -0.37 23.22 8.97
N ARG A 220 -1.11 23.06 7.85
CA ARG A 220 -0.87 23.84 6.65
C ARG A 220 -2.03 23.88 5.67
N LYS A 221 -2.03 24.93 4.84
CA LYS A 221 -2.78 24.98 3.59
C LYS A 221 -1.85 25.14 2.40
N TYR A 222 -2.13 24.44 1.31
CA TYR A 222 -1.45 24.58 0.02
C TYR A 222 -2.48 24.96 -1.06
N VAL A 223 -2.00 25.43 -2.21
CA VAL A 223 -2.84 25.76 -3.37
C VAL A 223 -2.36 24.94 -4.57
N LEU A 224 -3.24 24.07 -5.06
CA LEU A 224 -3.06 23.34 -6.31
C LEU A 224 -3.52 24.17 -7.49
N ARG A 225 -3.02 23.80 -8.67
CA ARG A 225 -3.45 24.38 -9.96
C ARG A 225 -4.55 23.55 -10.63
N CYS A 226 -5.21 22.67 -9.89
CA CYS A 226 -6.27 21.79 -10.38
C CYS A 226 -7.31 21.49 -9.28
N CYS A 227 -8.46 20.95 -9.68
CA CYS A 227 -9.44 20.36 -8.78
C CYS A 227 -9.10 18.86 -8.58
N PRO A 228 -8.60 18.44 -7.40
CA PRO A 228 -8.14 17.07 -7.20
C PRO A 228 -9.32 16.10 -7.08
N GLN A 229 -9.27 14.99 -7.81
CA GLN A 229 -10.27 13.91 -7.74
C GLN A 229 -9.75 12.70 -6.95
N LEU A 230 -8.48 12.35 -7.16
CA LEU A 230 -7.79 11.28 -6.46
C LEU A 230 -6.43 11.79 -5.99
N MET A 231 -6.07 11.45 -4.75
CA MET A 231 -4.78 11.83 -4.16
C MET A 231 -4.17 10.64 -3.43
N GLU A 232 -2.86 10.48 -3.52
CA GLU A 232 -2.12 9.45 -2.80
C GLU A 232 -0.78 10.01 -2.28
N LEU A 233 -0.50 9.77 -1.00
CA LEU A 233 0.76 10.17 -0.36
C LEU A 233 1.81 9.08 -0.57
N ASN A 234 3.07 9.48 -0.77
CA ASN A 234 4.18 8.53 -0.73
C ASN A 234 4.45 8.03 0.71
N CYS A 235 5.24 6.97 0.84
CA CYS A 235 5.49 6.31 2.14
C CYS A 235 6.14 7.22 3.21
N THR A 236 6.83 8.29 2.80
CA THR A 236 7.41 9.30 3.72
C THR A 236 6.51 10.50 3.95
N SER A 237 5.33 10.56 3.31
CA SER A 237 4.38 11.68 3.41
C SER A 237 4.96 13.05 3.01
N THR A 238 5.91 13.04 2.07
CA THR A 238 6.58 14.25 1.56
C THR A 238 6.11 14.64 0.17
N ARG A 239 5.56 13.71 -0.59
CA ARG A 239 5.01 13.95 -1.93
C ARG A 239 3.60 13.42 -2.05
N LEU A 240 2.82 14.12 -2.86
CA LEU A 240 1.44 13.81 -3.17
C LEU A 240 1.31 13.58 -4.68
N ALA A 241 0.82 12.41 -5.08
CA ALA A 241 0.36 12.17 -6.44
C ALA A 241 -1.12 12.55 -6.54
N ILE A 242 -1.48 13.25 -7.60
CA ILE A 242 -2.82 13.84 -7.77
C ILE A 242 -3.32 13.48 -9.16
N ILE A 243 -4.52 12.93 -9.29
CA ILE A 243 -5.29 12.92 -10.53
C ILE A 243 -6.42 13.94 -10.38
N ASP A 244 -6.51 14.89 -11.31
CA ASP A 244 -7.58 15.87 -11.35
C ASP A 244 -8.84 15.35 -12.08
N LEU A 245 -9.91 16.14 -12.04
CA LEU A 245 -11.18 15.81 -12.71
C LEU A 245 -11.05 15.58 -14.23
N GLY A 246 -9.99 16.11 -14.85
CA GLY A 246 -9.68 15.92 -16.27
C GLY A 246 -8.87 14.66 -16.59
N GLY A 247 -8.53 13.84 -15.58
CA GLY A 247 -7.66 12.68 -15.74
C GLY A 247 -6.19 13.07 -15.94
N VAL A 248 -5.80 14.28 -15.53
CA VAL A 248 -4.41 14.74 -15.55
C VAL A 248 -3.75 14.38 -14.22
N MET A 249 -2.71 13.57 -14.30
CA MET A 249 -1.85 13.21 -13.19
C MET A 249 -0.70 14.19 -13.06
N THR A 250 -0.48 14.69 -11.84
CA THR A 250 0.66 15.53 -11.46
C THR A 250 1.24 15.09 -10.12
N LEU A 251 2.47 15.52 -9.83
CA LEU A 251 3.10 15.35 -8.52
C LEU A 251 3.25 16.70 -7.81
N PHE A 252 3.01 16.70 -6.51
CA PHE A 252 3.17 17.86 -5.65
C PHE A 252 4.12 17.52 -4.50
N ASP A 253 5.18 18.31 -4.33
CA ASP A 253 6.11 18.20 -3.21
C ASP A 253 5.63 19.09 -2.07
N LEU A 254 5.29 18.47 -0.94
CA LEU A 254 4.74 19.13 0.25
C LEU A 254 5.82 19.86 1.06
N GLU A 255 7.08 19.54 0.82
CA GLU A 255 8.26 20.06 1.54
C GLU A 255 9.07 21.04 0.67
N ALA A 256 8.70 21.27 -0.59
CA ALA A 256 9.37 22.23 -1.45
C ALA A 256 9.36 23.65 -0.87
N GLY A 257 10.54 24.29 -0.90
CA GLY A 257 10.79 25.61 -0.31
C GLY A 257 11.04 25.61 1.22
N ARG A 258 11.22 24.44 1.84
CA ARG A 258 11.61 24.34 3.26
C ARG A 258 12.95 25.04 3.52
N GLY A 259 12.98 25.95 4.48
CA GLY A 259 14.20 26.64 4.91
C GLY A 259 14.71 27.73 3.95
N GLN A 260 13.92 28.11 2.92
CA GLN A 260 14.30 29.24 2.06
C GLN A 260 14.05 30.60 2.74
N PRO A 261 15.00 31.55 2.62
CA PRO A 261 14.83 32.92 3.10
C PRO A 261 13.76 33.64 2.27
N GLY A 262 12.66 34.05 2.90
CA GLY A 262 11.50 34.65 2.23
C GLY A 262 10.19 33.89 2.45
N SER A 263 10.23 32.67 3.02
CA SER A 263 9.03 32.10 3.61
C SER A 263 8.69 32.93 4.86
N GLU A 264 7.64 33.76 4.80
CA GLU A 264 7.26 34.69 5.88
C GLU A 264 7.00 34.00 7.25
N SER A 265 7.06 32.67 7.30
CA SER A 265 6.80 31.83 8.46
C SER A 265 7.72 30.61 8.61
N GLY A 266 8.75 30.41 7.76
CA GLY A 266 9.55 29.16 7.75
C GLY A 266 8.80 27.93 7.21
N ILE A 267 7.63 28.15 6.61
CA ILE A 267 6.66 27.15 6.16
C ILE A 267 6.85 26.91 4.65
N PRO A 268 7.24 25.69 4.20
CA PRO A 268 7.37 25.38 2.77
C PRO A 268 6.06 25.66 2.00
N PRO A 269 6.10 26.47 0.92
CA PRO A 269 4.93 26.76 0.10
C PRO A 269 4.41 25.54 -0.66
N GLY A 270 5.24 24.49 -0.79
CA GLY A 270 4.96 23.35 -1.65
C GLY A 270 5.05 23.70 -3.13
N GLU A 271 5.24 22.70 -3.98
CA GLU A 271 5.45 22.93 -5.42
C GLU A 271 4.93 21.77 -6.27
N HIS A 272 4.27 22.10 -7.38
CA HIS A 272 4.00 21.13 -8.45
C HIS A 272 5.30 20.80 -9.18
N LEU A 273 5.67 19.52 -9.19
CA LEU A 273 6.83 19.04 -9.93
C LEU A 273 6.55 19.07 -11.43
N ALA A 274 7.61 19.15 -12.24
CA ALA A 274 7.55 19.17 -13.69
C ALA A 274 7.24 17.78 -14.30
N LEU A 275 6.14 17.16 -13.89
CA LEU A 275 5.61 15.92 -14.43
C LEU A 275 4.09 16.04 -14.59
N GLU A 276 3.62 15.91 -15.82
CA GLU A 276 2.20 15.88 -16.19
C GLU A 276 1.95 14.64 -17.06
N ARG A 277 0.90 13.88 -16.76
CA ARG A 277 0.42 12.76 -17.58
C ARG A 277 -1.08 12.87 -17.76
N ARG A 278 -1.60 12.48 -18.92
CA ARG A 278 -3.03 12.59 -19.25
C ARG A 278 -3.66 11.21 -19.35
N ASP A 279 -4.98 11.15 -19.27
CA ASP A 279 -5.73 9.88 -19.31
C ASP A 279 -5.31 8.91 -18.19
N ALA A 280 -4.86 9.47 -17.05
CA ALA A 280 -4.49 8.75 -15.85
C ALA A 280 -5.73 8.39 -15.03
N TRP A 281 -5.80 7.17 -14.52
CA TRP A 281 -7.00 6.69 -13.82
C TRP A 281 -6.73 5.87 -12.55
N ASP A 282 -5.46 5.53 -12.26
CA ASP A 282 -5.08 4.82 -11.03
C ASP A 282 -3.65 5.18 -10.62
N LEU A 283 -3.38 5.13 -9.32
CA LEU A 283 -2.10 5.46 -8.69
C LEU A 283 -1.78 4.47 -7.57
N ARG A 284 -0.50 4.11 -7.46
CA ARG A 284 0.01 3.39 -6.29
C ARG A 284 1.46 3.75 -5.99
N TRP A 285 1.72 4.44 -4.89
CA TRP A 285 3.09 4.61 -4.38
C TRP A 285 3.63 3.29 -3.85
N ALA A 286 4.95 3.12 -3.94
CA ALA A 286 5.63 2.05 -3.25
C ALA A 286 5.58 2.27 -1.74
N ASP A 287 5.22 1.22 -1.01
CA ASP A 287 5.11 1.24 0.45
C ASP A 287 6.50 1.32 1.12
N ASP A 288 7.58 1.00 0.39
CA ASP A 288 8.95 0.90 0.87
C ASP A 288 9.95 1.86 0.18
N ASN A 289 9.51 2.65 -0.79
CA ASN A 289 10.38 3.60 -1.50
C ASN A 289 9.65 4.90 -1.89
N PRO A 290 10.07 6.08 -1.39
CA PRO A 290 9.37 7.34 -1.61
C PRO A 290 9.48 7.90 -3.03
N ASP A 291 10.36 7.34 -3.86
CA ASP A 291 10.58 7.75 -5.24
C ASP A 291 9.88 6.82 -6.24
N LEU A 292 9.31 5.70 -5.82
CA LEU A 292 8.67 4.74 -6.72
C LEU A 292 7.15 4.92 -6.75
N LEU A 293 6.60 5.14 -7.94
CA LEU A 293 5.17 5.32 -8.18
C LEU A 293 4.73 4.51 -9.38
N ALA A 294 3.69 3.69 -9.22
CA ALA A 294 2.97 3.09 -10.32
C ALA A 294 1.77 3.97 -10.69
N MET A 295 1.52 4.15 -11.98
CA MET A 295 0.31 4.80 -12.47
C MET A 295 -0.26 4.05 -13.67
N MET A 296 -1.58 4.14 -13.83
CA MET A 296 -2.26 3.63 -15.00
C MET A 296 -2.68 4.75 -15.94
N GLU A 297 -2.27 4.64 -17.20
CA GLU A 297 -2.65 5.53 -18.30
C GLU A 297 -3.26 4.69 -19.41
N LYS A 298 -4.54 4.92 -19.74
CA LYS A 298 -5.30 4.11 -20.71
C LYS A 298 -5.22 2.60 -20.40
N SER A 299 -4.48 1.86 -21.20
CA SER A 299 -4.23 0.41 -21.09
C SER A 299 -2.75 0.08 -20.86
N ARG A 300 -2.02 1.01 -20.25
CA ARG A 300 -0.60 0.86 -19.93
C ARG A 300 -0.35 1.25 -18.48
N MET A 301 0.52 0.49 -17.83
CA MET A 301 1.09 0.83 -16.54
C MET A 301 2.45 1.49 -16.78
N TYR A 302 2.68 2.61 -16.10
CA TYR A 302 3.97 3.28 -16.04
C TYR A 302 4.49 3.21 -14.60
N ILE A 303 5.76 2.85 -14.46
CA ILE A 303 6.46 2.87 -13.17
C ILE A 303 7.43 4.04 -13.24
N PHE A 304 7.36 4.93 -12.26
CA PHE A 304 8.25 6.09 -12.15
C PHE A 304 9.26 5.85 -11.05
N ARG A 305 10.49 6.32 -11.30
CA ARG A 305 11.51 6.54 -10.28
C ARG A 305 11.80 8.05 -10.24
N GLY A 306 11.29 8.72 -9.21
CA GLY A 306 11.21 10.17 -9.18
C GLY A 306 10.30 10.68 -10.31
N LEU A 307 10.87 11.44 -11.24
CA LEU A 307 10.15 11.98 -12.40
C LEU A 307 10.37 11.15 -13.68
N SER A 308 11.23 10.14 -13.62
CA SER A 308 11.63 9.35 -14.79
C SER A 308 10.77 8.09 -14.93
N PRO A 309 10.03 7.92 -16.03
CA PRO A 309 9.28 6.69 -16.29
C PRO A 309 10.18 5.56 -16.78
N GLU A 310 9.88 4.34 -16.36
CA GLU A 310 10.34 3.10 -16.98
C GLU A 310 9.56 2.80 -18.28
N GLU A 311 9.98 1.76 -19.00
CA GLU A 311 9.25 1.27 -20.17
C GLU A 311 7.83 0.83 -19.78
N PRO A 312 6.79 1.32 -20.48
CA PRO A 312 5.42 0.99 -20.13
C PRO A 312 5.09 -0.47 -20.38
N VAL A 313 4.29 -1.04 -19.47
CA VAL A 313 3.79 -2.40 -19.57
C VAL A 313 2.32 -2.36 -19.96
N LEU A 314 1.90 -3.17 -20.94
CA LEU A 314 0.48 -3.35 -21.25
C LEU A 314 -0.23 -3.95 -20.04
N SER A 315 -1.20 -3.22 -19.50
CA SER A 315 -1.99 -3.68 -18.37
C SER A 315 -3.30 -2.92 -18.31
N SER A 316 -4.35 -3.60 -17.85
CA SER A 316 -5.63 -2.99 -17.53
C SER A 316 -6.08 -3.29 -16.10
N GLY A 317 -5.19 -3.88 -15.30
CA GLY A 317 -5.43 -4.22 -13.90
C GLY A 317 -5.42 -2.99 -13.00
N TYR A 318 -6.19 -3.09 -11.92
CA TYR A 318 -6.30 -2.09 -10.87
C TYR A 318 -5.19 -2.32 -9.84
N LEU A 319 -4.48 -1.26 -9.46
CA LEU A 319 -3.28 -1.35 -8.65
C LEU A 319 -3.63 -1.69 -7.19
N CYS A 320 -3.08 -2.78 -6.68
CA CYS A 320 -3.38 -3.28 -5.33
C CYS A 320 -2.31 -2.87 -4.32
N SER A 321 -1.04 -3.17 -4.63
CA SER A 321 0.09 -2.89 -3.75
C SER A 321 1.37 -2.74 -4.55
N PHE A 322 2.29 -1.94 -4.05
CA PHE A 322 3.63 -1.79 -4.63
C PHE A 322 4.64 -1.88 -3.49
N SER A 323 5.43 -2.94 -3.45
CA SER A 323 6.51 -3.11 -2.48
C SER A 323 7.56 -4.05 -3.03
N ASN A 324 8.77 -4.02 -2.48
CA ASN A 324 9.83 -4.94 -2.85
C ASN A 324 10.12 -4.96 -4.36
N LEU A 325 10.04 -3.79 -5.01
CA LEU A 325 10.21 -3.64 -6.46
C LEU A 325 9.23 -4.49 -7.30
N SER A 326 8.04 -4.78 -6.76
CA SER A 326 6.99 -5.51 -7.45
C SER A 326 5.63 -4.88 -7.19
N ILE A 327 4.81 -4.85 -8.23
CA ILE A 327 3.44 -4.32 -8.21
C ILE A 327 2.49 -5.49 -8.34
N THR A 328 1.53 -5.57 -7.45
CA THR A 328 0.39 -6.48 -7.55
C THR A 328 -0.80 -5.68 -8.08
N ALA A 329 -1.50 -6.22 -9.07
CA ALA A 329 -2.72 -5.66 -9.63
C ALA A 329 -3.79 -6.73 -9.77
N VAL A 330 -5.05 -6.30 -9.84
CA VAL A 330 -6.21 -7.19 -9.99
C VAL A 330 -6.99 -6.87 -11.27
N LEU A 331 -7.41 -7.90 -12.00
CA LEU A 331 -8.23 -7.79 -13.19
C LEU A 331 -9.72 -7.73 -12.82
N LEU A 332 -10.19 -6.58 -12.31
CA LEU A 332 -11.59 -6.45 -11.83
C LEU A 332 -12.63 -6.74 -12.91
N ASP A 333 -12.34 -6.47 -14.18
CA ASP A 333 -13.28 -6.80 -15.25
C ASP A 333 -13.52 -8.31 -15.36
N GLU A 334 -12.52 -9.14 -15.05
CA GLU A 334 -12.64 -10.60 -15.02
C GLU A 334 -13.35 -11.06 -13.74
N VAL A 335 -13.04 -10.43 -12.60
CA VAL A 335 -13.75 -10.65 -11.34
C VAL A 335 -15.25 -10.41 -11.49
N TYR A 336 -15.65 -9.31 -12.13
CA TYR A 336 -17.06 -8.98 -12.30
C TYR A 336 -17.74 -9.78 -13.43
N ALA A 337 -16.98 -10.42 -14.31
CA ALA A 337 -17.54 -11.40 -15.26
C ALA A 337 -17.97 -12.69 -14.53
N TYR A 338 -17.20 -13.15 -13.53
CA TYR A 338 -17.49 -14.35 -12.75
C TYR A 338 -17.33 -14.15 -11.23
N PRO A 339 -18.16 -13.29 -10.61
CA PRO A 339 -17.94 -12.81 -9.23
C PRO A 339 -18.20 -13.84 -8.13
N ASP A 340 -18.82 -14.97 -8.46
CA ASP A 340 -19.07 -16.06 -7.51
C ASP A 340 -17.88 -17.03 -7.37
N LYS A 341 -16.94 -17.00 -8.32
CA LYS A 341 -15.85 -17.98 -8.43
C LYS A 341 -14.56 -17.27 -8.89
N PRO A 342 -13.98 -16.41 -8.03
CA PRO A 342 -12.68 -15.83 -8.33
C PRO A 342 -11.63 -16.94 -8.45
N ASP A 343 -10.79 -16.86 -9.48
CA ASP A 343 -9.58 -17.66 -9.58
C ASP A 343 -8.37 -16.85 -9.07
N LEU A 344 -7.20 -17.50 -8.99
CA LEU A 344 -5.95 -16.83 -8.61
C LEU A 344 -5.30 -16.07 -9.78
N GLU A 345 -5.71 -16.34 -11.02
CA GLU A 345 -5.15 -15.72 -12.24
C GLU A 345 -5.58 -14.26 -12.39
N ILE A 346 -6.70 -13.86 -11.75
CA ILE A 346 -7.10 -12.44 -11.65
C ILE A 346 -6.04 -11.55 -11.00
N MET A 347 -5.12 -12.13 -10.22
CA MET A 347 -4.04 -11.40 -9.54
C MET A 347 -2.77 -11.46 -10.39
N VAL A 348 -2.34 -10.30 -10.87
CA VAL A 348 -1.17 -10.17 -11.74
C VAL A 348 -0.04 -9.47 -10.99
N SER A 349 1.18 -10.00 -11.14
CA SER A 349 2.39 -9.41 -10.58
C SER A 349 3.26 -8.83 -11.68
N PHE A 350 3.77 -7.62 -11.47
CA PHE A 350 4.72 -6.95 -12.34
C PHE A 350 6.00 -6.66 -11.57
N GLU A 351 7.15 -6.92 -12.19
CA GLU A 351 8.47 -6.57 -11.64
C GLU A 351 8.95 -5.25 -12.24
N THR A 352 9.56 -4.39 -11.43
CA THR A 352 10.21 -3.17 -11.96
C THR A 352 11.37 -3.54 -12.88
N LYS A 353 11.79 -2.60 -13.73
CA LYS A 353 12.97 -2.77 -14.57
C LYS A 353 14.22 -3.11 -13.73
N SER A 354 14.45 -2.40 -12.63
CA SER A 354 15.62 -2.66 -11.78
C SER A 354 15.66 -4.10 -11.24
N LEU A 355 14.51 -4.70 -10.91
CA LEU A 355 14.45 -6.08 -10.43
C LEU A 355 14.73 -7.09 -11.55
N ARG A 356 14.14 -6.87 -12.74
CA ARG A 356 14.36 -7.68 -13.94
C ARG A 356 15.83 -7.64 -14.38
N ASP A 357 16.38 -6.44 -14.53
CA ASP A 357 17.77 -6.21 -14.94
C ASP A 357 18.74 -6.86 -13.94
N SER A 358 18.51 -6.71 -12.63
CA SER A 358 19.36 -7.35 -11.61
C SER A 358 19.36 -8.88 -11.73
N ARG A 359 18.19 -9.49 -11.95
CA ARG A 359 18.08 -10.95 -12.11
C ARG A 359 18.83 -11.43 -13.36
N ASP A 360 18.76 -10.68 -14.45
CA ASP A 360 19.47 -11.02 -15.68
C ASP A 360 20.98 -10.80 -15.57
N MET A 361 21.42 -9.71 -14.94
CA MET A 361 22.84 -9.46 -14.66
C MET A 361 23.43 -10.54 -13.75
N ILE A 362 22.70 -10.98 -12.72
CA ILE A 362 23.16 -12.07 -11.85
C ILE A 362 23.44 -13.34 -12.67
N LYS A 363 22.60 -13.69 -13.65
CA LYS A 363 22.83 -14.84 -14.53
C LYS A 363 24.13 -14.71 -15.33
N LEU A 364 24.48 -13.50 -15.77
CA LEU A 364 25.69 -13.21 -16.54
C LEU A 364 26.96 -13.20 -15.66
N GLY A 365 26.87 -12.67 -14.44
CA GLY A 365 28.01 -12.58 -13.51
C GLY A 365 27.68 -11.80 -12.24
N ILE A 366 28.23 -12.24 -11.10
CA ILE A 366 27.96 -11.59 -9.80
C ILE A 366 28.65 -10.22 -9.67
N SER A 367 29.80 -10.02 -10.31
CA SER A 367 30.55 -8.76 -10.20
C SER A 367 29.76 -7.57 -10.74
N ASP A 368 29.28 -7.69 -11.99
CA ASP A 368 28.50 -6.61 -12.64
C ASP A 368 27.15 -6.40 -11.93
N ALA A 369 26.52 -7.48 -11.50
CA ALA A 369 25.32 -7.40 -10.68
C ALA A 369 25.56 -6.65 -9.35
N THR A 370 26.73 -6.84 -8.72
CA THR A 370 27.08 -6.15 -7.48
C THR A 370 27.16 -4.64 -7.70
N GLN A 371 27.85 -4.21 -8.77
CA GLN A 371 27.95 -2.79 -9.12
C GLN A 371 26.56 -2.19 -9.41
N PHE A 372 25.72 -2.90 -10.17
CA PHE A 372 24.37 -2.42 -10.48
C PHE A 372 23.49 -2.23 -9.24
N VAL A 373 23.57 -3.17 -8.29
CA VAL A 373 22.84 -3.09 -7.01
C VAL A 373 23.38 -1.97 -6.12
N GLU A 374 24.69 -1.67 -6.19
CA GLU A 374 25.29 -0.51 -5.52
C GLU A 374 24.79 0.81 -6.08
N ASP A 375 24.65 0.91 -7.41
CA ASP A 375 24.15 2.09 -8.09
C ASP A 375 22.63 2.26 -7.92
N ASN A 376 21.90 1.17 -7.65
CA ASN A 376 20.44 1.16 -7.47
C ASN A 376 20.04 0.50 -6.14
N PRO A 377 20.44 1.06 -4.99
CA PRO A 377 20.30 0.38 -3.71
C PRO A 377 18.83 0.15 -3.34
N HIS A 378 18.49 -1.11 -3.06
CA HIS A 378 17.19 -1.49 -2.53
C HIS A 378 17.29 -2.81 -1.73
N PRO A 379 16.64 -2.95 -0.57
CA PRO A 379 16.73 -4.18 0.24
C PRO A 379 16.42 -5.45 -0.53
N ARG A 380 15.42 -5.41 -1.43
CA ARG A 380 15.09 -6.54 -2.31
C ARG A 380 16.24 -6.97 -3.23
N LEU A 381 16.96 -6.01 -3.82
CA LEU A 381 18.08 -6.31 -4.74
C LEU A 381 19.29 -6.86 -3.98
N TRP A 382 19.59 -6.28 -2.82
CA TRP A 382 20.62 -6.82 -1.93
C TRP A 382 20.30 -8.23 -1.43
N ARG A 383 19.02 -8.52 -1.13
CA ARG A 383 18.58 -9.88 -0.81
C ARG A 383 18.79 -10.83 -1.99
N LEU A 384 18.39 -10.42 -3.20
CA LEU A 384 18.60 -11.22 -4.41
C LEU A 384 20.09 -11.49 -4.66
N LEU A 385 20.95 -10.48 -4.47
CA LEU A 385 22.40 -10.58 -4.62
C LEU A 385 23.03 -11.51 -3.57
N SER A 386 22.66 -11.36 -2.29
CA SER A 386 23.17 -12.21 -1.20
C SER A 386 22.77 -13.68 -1.38
N GLU A 387 21.51 -13.96 -1.72
CA GLU A 387 21.03 -15.31 -2.01
C GLU A 387 21.81 -15.93 -3.18
N SER A 388 21.98 -15.18 -4.27
CA SER A 388 22.72 -15.66 -5.45
C SER A 388 24.21 -15.85 -5.17
N ALA A 389 24.83 -14.99 -4.35
CA ALA A 389 26.22 -15.11 -3.94
C ALA A 389 26.44 -16.31 -3.02
N LEU A 390 25.52 -16.60 -2.10
CA LEU A 390 25.55 -17.82 -1.28
C LEU A 390 25.51 -19.09 -2.13
N GLU A 391 24.64 -19.16 -3.14
CA GLU A 391 24.55 -20.32 -4.03
C GLU A 391 25.84 -20.55 -4.82
N ARG A 392 26.60 -19.48 -5.12
CA ARG A 392 27.91 -19.57 -5.79
C ARG A 392 29.09 -19.72 -4.84
N LEU A 393 28.84 -19.80 -3.53
CA LEU A 393 29.86 -19.80 -2.47
C LEU A 393 30.77 -18.55 -2.50
N ASP A 394 30.26 -17.43 -3.02
CA ASP A 394 30.92 -16.12 -2.98
C ASP A 394 30.62 -15.44 -1.64
N PHE A 395 31.28 -15.92 -0.60
CA PHE A 395 31.07 -15.45 0.77
C PHE A 395 31.38 -13.97 0.99
N PRO A 396 32.43 -13.35 0.40
CA PRO A 396 32.68 -11.92 0.54
C PRO A 396 31.51 -11.06 0.03
N THR A 397 30.99 -11.36 -1.17
CA THR A 397 29.85 -10.63 -1.73
C THR A 397 28.57 -10.89 -0.94
N ALA A 398 28.35 -12.13 -0.51
CA ALA A 398 27.20 -12.48 0.33
C ALA A 398 27.20 -11.74 1.67
N GLU A 399 28.33 -11.70 2.38
CA GLU A 399 28.45 -10.96 3.65
C GLU A 399 28.21 -9.46 3.44
N LYS A 400 28.84 -8.85 2.42
CA LYS A 400 28.62 -7.45 2.06
C LYS A 400 27.13 -7.15 1.83
N ALA A 401 26.44 -8.00 1.07
CA ALA A 401 25.03 -7.84 0.80
C ALA A 401 24.14 -8.04 2.03
N PHE A 402 24.45 -9.01 2.90
CA PHE A 402 23.73 -9.20 4.17
C PHE A 402 23.90 -8.02 5.14
N VAL A 403 25.09 -7.41 5.19
CA VAL A 403 25.34 -6.19 5.96
C VAL A 403 24.45 -5.05 5.47
N ARG A 404 24.28 -4.88 4.15
CA ARG A 404 23.44 -3.83 3.56
C ARG A 404 21.96 -3.96 3.91
N ILE A 405 21.46 -5.19 4.12
CA ILE A 405 20.07 -5.44 4.53
C ILE A 405 19.89 -5.62 6.04
N GLY A 406 20.97 -5.54 6.83
CA GLY A 406 20.92 -5.73 8.29
C GLY A 406 20.57 -7.16 8.72
N ASP A 407 20.85 -8.16 7.89
CA ASP A 407 20.55 -9.56 8.20
C ASP A 407 21.69 -10.21 9.00
N TYR A 408 21.60 -10.09 10.32
CA TYR A 408 22.57 -10.67 11.25
C TYR A 408 22.66 -12.20 11.15
N TYR A 409 21.55 -12.87 10.84
CA TYR A 409 21.53 -14.32 10.70
C TYR A 409 22.34 -14.75 9.46
N GLY A 410 22.11 -14.08 8.34
CA GLY A 410 22.89 -14.26 7.11
C GLY A 410 24.39 -14.01 7.33
N ILE A 411 24.76 -12.96 8.05
CA ILE A 411 26.18 -12.67 8.39
C ILE A 411 26.80 -13.81 9.21
N GLN A 412 26.10 -14.29 10.25
CA GLN A 412 26.61 -15.39 11.09
C GLN A 412 26.71 -16.71 10.31
N LEU A 413 25.76 -16.96 9.41
CA LEU A 413 25.80 -18.10 8.51
C LEU A 413 27.05 -18.05 7.63
N VAL A 414 27.33 -16.91 6.98
CA VAL A 414 28.52 -16.76 6.13
C VAL A 414 29.80 -17.02 6.93
N LYS A 415 29.92 -16.47 8.14
CA LYS A 415 31.09 -16.71 9.01
C LYS A 415 31.27 -18.19 9.37
N ARG A 416 30.17 -18.90 9.64
CA ARG A 416 30.20 -20.35 9.89
C ARG A 416 30.62 -21.12 8.65
N LEU A 417 30.08 -20.78 7.48
CA LEU A 417 30.42 -21.40 6.19
C LEU A 417 31.90 -21.24 5.87
N VAL A 418 32.47 -20.05 6.08
CA VAL A 418 33.91 -19.80 5.90
C VAL A 418 34.75 -20.70 6.81
N HIS A 419 34.30 -20.97 8.05
CA HIS A 419 35.03 -21.82 9.00
C HIS A 419 34.97 -23.32 8.67
N LEU A 420 33.94 -23.79 7.96
CA LEU A 420 33.78 -25.21 7.63
C LEU A 420 34.87 -25.76 6.68
N GLY A 421 35.51 -24.91 5.89
CA GLY A 421 36.66 -25.22 5.02
C GLY A 421 36.38 -26.16 3.83
N ASP A 422 35.40 -27.06 3.96
CA ASP A 422 34.98 -28.05 2.98
C ASP A 422 33.84 -27.50 2.10
N LYS A 423 34.07 -27.45 0.78
CA LYS A 423 33.12 -26.89 -0.20
C LYS A 423 31.81 -27.66 -0.29
N GLU A 424 31.82 -28.97 -0.13
CA GLU A 424 30.60 -29.77 -0.20
C GLU A 424 29.78 -29.63 1.08
N LYS A 425 30.44 -29.55 2.25
CA LYS A 425 29.75 -29.19 3.50
C LYS A 425 29.15 -27.79 3.44
N GLN A 426 29.87 -26.84 2.86
CA GLN A 426 29.35 -25.48 2.62
C GLN A 426 28.11 -25.50 1.73
N ARG A 427 28.12 -26.26 0.63
CA ARG A 427 26.95 -26.43 -0.25
C ARG A 427 25.76 -27.05 0.48
N ALA A 428 25.99 -28.06 1.30
CA ALA A 428 24.93 -28.69 2.08
C ALA A 428 24.28 -27.70 3.07
N GLU A 429 25.08 -26.93 3.82
CA GLU A 429 24.57 -25.89 4.73
C GLU A 429 23.84 -24.75 3.99
N VAL A 430 24.30 -24.37 2.80
CA VAL A 430 23.58 -23.42 1.93
C VAL A 430 22.22 -24.00 1.50
N ALA A 431 22.16 -25.28 1.13
CA ALA A 431 20.89 -25.94 0.80
C ALA A 431 19.94 -25.97 2.02
N VAL A 432 20.46 -26.21 3.24
CA VAL A 432 19.67 -26.09 4.49
C VAL A 432 19.11 -24.68 4.67
N TYR A 433 19.92 -23.65 4.44
CA TYR A 433 19.47 -22.25 4.52
C TYR A 433 18.28 -21.96 3.61
N PHE A 434 18.30 -22.50 2.39
CA PHE A 434 17.20 -22.38 1.42
C PHE A 434 16.04 -23.35 1.66
N LYS A 435 16.02 -24.07 2.78
CA LYS A 435 15.01 -25.10 3.11
C LYS A 435 14.95 -26.24 2.10
N ARG A 436 16.04 -26.48 1.35
CA ARG A 436 16.20 -27.61 0.42
C ARG A 436 16.79 -28.80 1.18
N LEU A 437 16.02 -29.34 2.12
CA LEU A 437 16.50 -30.37 3.06
C LEU A 437 16.91 -31.67 2.36
N ASP A 438 16.17 -32.08 1.33
CA ASP A 438 16.47 -33.29 0.56
C ASP A 438 17.82 -33.17 -0.18
N GLU A 439 18.12 -31.99 -0.71
CA GLU A 439 19.39 -31.70 -1.39
C GLU A 439 20.55 -31.76 -0.39
N ALA A 440 20.38 -31.13 0.77
CA ALA A 440 21.37 -31.12 1.84
C ALA A 440 21.68 -32.52 2.37
N GLU A 441 20.64 -33.33 2.66
CA GLU A 441 20.80 -34.69 3.18
C GLU A 441 21.56 -35.58 2.19
N ARG A 442 21.29 -35.46 0.89
CA ARG A 442 22.01 -36.19 -0.15
C ARG A 442 23.50 -35.84 -0.13
N ILE A 443 23.85 -34.56 -0.06
CA ILE A 443 25.26 -34.12 -0.04
C ILE A 443 25.98 -34.65 1.20
N TYR A 444 25.36 -34.62 2.39
CA TYR A 444 25.97 -35.18 3.60
C TYR A 444 26.17 -36.69 3.53
N LYS A 445 25.21 -37.44 2.97
CA LYS A 445 25.34 -38.90 2.79
C LYS A 445 26.48 -39.26 1.83
N ASP A 446 26.67 -38.47 0.77
CA ASP A 446 27.73 -38.71 -0.18
C ASP A 446 29.11 -38.39 0.42
N LEU A 447 29.20 -37.37 1.29
CA LEU A 447 30.40 -37.06 2.08
C LEU A 447 30.79 -38.18 3.06
N ASP A 448 29.81 -38.79 3.74
CA ASP A 448 30.02 -39.86 4.72
C ASP A 448 30.43 -41.20 4.07
N ARG A 449 30.20 -41.33 2.75
CA ARG A 449 30.54 -42.52 1.95
C ARG A 449 31.96 -42.46 1.34
N LEU A 450 32.69 -41.36 1.48
CA LEU A 450 34.05 -41.23 0.95
C LEU A 450 35.06 -41.97 1.84
N PRO A 451 35.94 -42.84 1.29
CA PRO A 451 36.96 -43.53 2.06
C PRO A 451 37.98 -42.52 2.64
N PRO A 452 38.60 -42.82 3.80
CA PRO A 452 39.59 -41.94 4.40
C PRO A 452 40.75 -41.68 3.44
N PRO A 453 41.37 -40.48 3.49
CA PRO A 453 42.50 -40.16 2.63
C PRO A 453 43.62 -41.20 2.83
N PRO A 454 44.33 -41.60 1.74
CA PRO A 454 45.41 -42.55 1.85
C PRO A 454 46.47 -42.02 2.81
N PRO A 455 47.09 -42.89 3.64
CA PRO A 455 48.11 -42.47 4.59
C PRO A 455 49.25 -41.74 3.87
N PRO A 456 49.86 -40.72 4.49
CA PRO A 456 50.98 -39.99 3.89
C PRO A 456 52.10 -40.96 3.52
N PRO A 457 52.79 -40.76 2.38
CA PRO A 457 53.89 -41.62 1.98
C PRO A 457 54.98 -41.61 3.07
N PRO A 458 55.60 -42.77 3.37
CA PRO A 458 56.63 -42.86 4.39
C PRO A 458 57.80 -41.92 4.04
N PRO A 459 58.44 -41.29 5.04
CA PRO A 459 59.58 -40.41 4.81
C PRO A 459 60.69 -41.19 4.09
N LEU A 460 61.14 -40.65 2.96
CA LEU A 460 62.30 -41.17 2.23
C LEU A 460 63.49 -41.23 3.18
N SER A 461 64.05 -42.42 3.35
CA SER A 461 65.26 -42.63 4.14
C SER A 461 66.40 -41.82 3.53
N PRO A 462 67.12 -41.00 4.31
CA PRO A 462 68.24 -40.24 3.79
C PRO A 462 69.40 -41.19 3.41
N PRO A 463 70.18 -40.86 2.37
CA PRO A 463 71.35 -41.64 1.95
C PRO A 463 72.50 -41.57 2.95
#